data_AF-A0A7C2AIN8-F1
#
_entry.id   AF-A0A7C2AIN8-F1
#
_cell.length_a   1.000
_cell.length_b   1.000
_cell.length_c   1.000
_cell.angle_alpha   90.00
_cell.angle_beta   90.00
_cell.angle_gamma   90.00
#
_symmetry.space_group_name_H-M   'P 1'
#
loop_
_entity.id
_entity.type
_entity.pdbx_description
1 polymer ?
#
loop_
_entity_poly.entity_id
_entity_poly.type
_entity_poly.pdbx_seq_one_letter_code
_entity_poly.pdbx_strand_id
1 'polypeptide(L)'
;MLSFFKREPLLDEASVEWLFEVFGWSLRNFGTASFYKNTILVTPTPKHFPGSGTSIEEMADLIMNQVKAYAGLDYWPTRACDHHQYRGDPADVISVHQMLSALAEEGGNKALVAHSQNLTLFYEPKQ
;
A
#
# COMPACT_ATOMS: atom_id res chain seq x y z
N MET A 1 -1.18 -42.69 5.86
CA MET A 1 -1.83 -41.37 5.66
C MET A 1 -0.75 -40.32 5.64
N LEU A 2 -0.47 -39.74 4.47
CA LEU A 2 0.59 -38.76 4.26
C LEU A 2 0.03 -37.37 4.58
N SER A 3 0.45 -36.78 5.70
CA SER A 3 0.10 -35.41 6.07
C SER A 3 0.90 -34.44 5.19
N PHE A 4 0.36 -34.12 4.02
CA PHE A 4 0.92 -33.09 3.13
C PHE A 4 0.80 -31.72 3.81
N PHE A 5 1.96 -31.16 4.19
CA PHE A 5 2.25 -29.76 4.48
C PHE A 5 1.12 -28.94 5.14
N LYS A 6 1.13 -28.86 6.47
CA LYS A 6 0.49 -27.73 7.16
C LYS A 6 1.22 -26.46 6.71
N ARG A 7 0.59 -25.69 5.81
CA ARG A 7 1.05 -24.33 5.49
C ARG A 7 0.77 -23.48 6.73
N GLU A 8 1.81 -22.86 7.25
CA GLU A 8 1.64 -21.81 8.25
C GLU A 8 0.76 -20.71 7.65
N PRO A 9 -0.24 -20.20 8.38
CA PRO A 9 -1.04 -19.08 7.93
C PRO A 9 -0.13 -17.90 7.59
N LEU A 10 -0.43 -17.17 6.50
CA LEU A 10 0.34 -16.00 6.09
C LEU A 10 0.30 -14.86 7.11
N LEU A 11 -0.75 -14.83 7.94
CA LEU A 11 -0.97 -13.85 8.99
C LEU A 11 -1.35 -14.59 10.27
N ASP A 12 -0.92 -14.08 11.42
CA ASP A 12 -1.38 -14.56 12.72
C ASP A 12 -2.87 -14.25 12.92
N GLU A 13 -3.50 -14.97 13.84
CA GLU A 13 -4.94 -14.87 14.09
C GLU A 13 -5.37 -13.47 14.52
N ALA A 14 -4.57 -12.76 15.32
CA ALA A 14 -4.89 -11.41 15.76
C ALA A 14 -4.84 -10.42 14.60
N SER A 15 -3.88 -10.55 13.69
CA SER A 15 -3.83 -9.75 12.46
C SER A 15 -5.05 -9.99 11.57
N VAL A 16 -5.51 -11.25 11.46
CA VAL A 16 -6.72 -11.58 10.68
C VAL A 16 -7.96 -10.96 11.31
N GLU A 17 -8.14 -11.09 12.62
CA GLU A 17 -9.28 -10.51 13.35
C GLU A 17 -9.30 -8.98 13.20
N TRP A 18 -8.15 -8.34 13.40
CA TRP A 18 -8.01 -6.90 13.26
C TRP A 18 -8.40 -6.39 11.86
N LEU A 19 -8.04 -7.10 10.78
CA LEU A 19 -8.45 -6.74 9.42
C LEU A 19 -9.98 -6.73 9.27
N PHE A 20 -10.66 -7.74 9.82
CA PHE A 20 -12.13 -7.79 9.80
C PHE A 20 -12.76 -6.70 10.66
N GLU A 21 -12.19 -6.40 11.82
CA GLU A 21 -12.67 -5.33 12.71
C GLU A 21 -12.55 -3.96 12.06
N VAL A 22 -11.40 -3.63 11.47
CA VAL A 22 -11.16 -2.35 10.79
C VAL A 22 -12.08 -2.20 9.59
N PHE A 23 -12.25 -3.25 8.79
CA PHE A 23 -13.16 -3.21 7.66
C PHE A 23 -14.62 -3.03 8.12
N GLY A 24 -15.04 -3.78 9.15
CA GLY A 24 -16.37 -3.65 9.75
C GLY A 24 -16.62 -2.27 10.35
N TRP A 25 -15.62 -1.68 11.03
CA TRP A 25 -15.68 -0.31 11.51
C TRP A 25 -15.84 0.68 10.36
N SER A 26 -15.09 0.50 9.27
CA SER A 26 -15.15 1.37 8.10
C SER A 26 -16.53 1.37 7.44
N LEU A 27 -17.15 0.19 7.30
CA LEU A 27 -18.52 0.06 6.76
C LEU A 27 -19.57 0.78 7.62
N ARG A 28 -19.43 0.72 8.95
CA ARG A 28 -20.36 1.36 9.89
C ARG A 28 -20.25 2.89 9.87
N ASN A 29 -19.05 3.43 9.68
CA ASN A 29 -18.79 4.86 9.85
C ASN A 29 -18.79 5.65 8.54
N PHE A 30 -18.35 5.07 7.43
CA PHE A 30 -18.32 5.76 6.11
C PHE A 30 -19.52 5.44 5.23
N GLY A 31 -20.42 4.57 5.70
CA GLY A 31 -21.62 4.14 4.98
C GLY A 31 -21.32 3.07 3.93
N THR A 32 -22.24 2.12 3.79
CA THR A 32 -22.04 0.94 2.93
C THR A 32 -22.16 1.26 1.44
N ALA A 33 -22.92 2.28 1.06
CA ALA A 33 -23.22 2.59 -0.34
C ALA A 33 -21.97 2.87 -1.17
N SER A 34 -21.01 3.62 -0.64
CA SER A 34 -19.77 3.95 -1.33
C SER A 34 -18.91 2.71 -1.57
N PHE A 35 -18.84 1.78 -0.60
CA PHE A 35 -18.12 0.52 -0.78
C PHE A 35 -18.69 -0.32 -1.92
N TYR A 36 -20.02 -0.51 -1.96
CA TYR A 36 -20.62 -1.34 -3.02
C TYR A 36 -20.66 -0.68 -4.39
N LYS A 37 -20.73 0.66 -4.46
CA LYS A 37 -20.89 1.39 -5.72
C LYS A 37 -19.58 1.93 -6.31
N ASN A 38 -18.59 2.21 -5.47
CA ASN A 38 -17.40 2.96 -5.86
C ASN A 38 -16.09 2.21 -5.58
N THR A 39 -16.15 0.99 -5.04
CA THR A 39 -14.96 0.15 -4.82
C THR A 39 -15.08 -1.19 -5.54
N ILE A 40 -13.94 -1.83 -5.77
CA ILE A 40 -13.86 -3.17 -6.32
C ILE A 40 -13.25 -4.10 -5.28
N LEU A 41 -13.66 -5.38 -5.29
CA LEU A 41 -12.94 -6.41 -4.55
C LEU A 41 -11.71 -6.82 -5.35
N VAL A 42 -10.56 -6.25 -4.98
CA VAL A 42 -9.26 -6.64 -5.52
C VAL A 42 -8.91 -8.04 -4.99
N THR A 43 -8.49 -8.92 -5.89
CA THR A 43 -8.14 -10.32 -5.58
C THR A 43 -6.75 -10.62 -6.14
N PRO A 44 -5.98 -11.55 -5.54
CA PRO A 44 -4.63 -11.91 -5.99
C PRO A 44 -4.70 -12.79 -7.25
N THR A 45 -5.20 -12.23 -8.34
CA THR A 45 -5.41 -12.91 -9.62
C THR A 45 -4.81 -12.07 -10.76
N PRO A 46 -4.47 -12.70 -11.90
CA PRO A 46 -3.97 -11.96 -13.07
C PRO A 46 -4.90 -10.87 -13.59
N LYS A 47 -6.20 -10.92 -13.25
CA LYS A 47 -7.17 -9.88 -13.58
C LYS A 47 -6.84 -8.55 -12.89
N HIS A 48 -6.40 -8.60 -11.63
CA HIS A 48 -6.10 -7.40 -10.84
C HIS A 48 -4.60 -7.15 -10.70
N PHE A 49 -3.76 -8.18 -10.81
CA PHE A 49 -2.32 -8.07 -10.80
C PHE A 49 -1.76 -8.63 -12.12
N PRO A 50 -1.93 -7.91 -13.24
CA PRO A 50 -1.39 -8.32 -14.52
C PRO A 50 0.13 -8.16 -14.54
N GLY A 51 0.78 -8.93 -15.42
CA GLY A 51 2.23 -8.92 -15.56
C GLY A 51 2.95 -9.95 -14.69
N SER A 52 4.25 -10.06 -14.90
CA SER A 52 5.12 -10.99 -14.18
C SER A 52 6.53 -10.40 -14.14
N GLY A 53 7.18 -10.45 -12.98
CA GLY A 53 8.61 -10.17 -12.85
C GLY A 53 9.47 -11.38 -13.17
N THR A 54 10.73 -11.14 -13.55
CA THR A 54 11.76 -12.18 -13.70
C THR A 54 12.48 -12.49 -12.37
N SER A 55 12.26 -11.66 -11.35
CA SER A 55 12.75 -11.83 -9.98
C SER A 55 11.66 -11.58 -8.93
N ILE A 56 11.94 -11.96 -7.68
CA ILE A 56 11.04 -11.70 -6.53
C ILE A 56 10.88 -10.19 -6.33
N GLU A 57 11.97 -9.45 -6.48
CA GLU A 57 12.04 -8.01 -6.34
C GLU A 57 11.20 -7.30 -7.41
N GLU A 58 11.32 -7.72 -8.68
CA GLU A 58 10.50 -7.19 -9.78
C GLU A 58 9.02 -7.51 -9.58
N MET A 59 8.69 -8.71 -9.11
CA MET A 59 7.31 -9.09 -8.84
C MET A 59 6.72 -8.29 -7.67
N ALA A 60 7.49 -8.09 -6.60
CA ALA A 60 7.06 -7.28 -5.46
C ALA A 60 6.83 -5.82 -5.86
N ASP A 61 7.72 -5.24 -6.67
CA ASP A 61 7.55 -3.86 -7.16
C ASP A 61 6.29 -3.72 -8.02
N LEU A 62 6.03 -4.66 -8.94
CA LEU A 62 4.81 -4.69 -9.74
C LEU A 62 3.55 -4.77 -8.86
N ILE A 63 3.54 -5.68 -7.88
CA ILE A 63 2.41 -5.85 -6.97
C ILE A 63 2.19 -4.59 -6.14
N MET A 64 3.23 -4.03 -5.53
CA MET A 64 3.10 -2.89 -4.62
C MET A 64 2.69 -1.61 -5.34
N ASN A 65 3.19 -1.38 -6.57
CA ASN A 65 2.72 -0.27 -7.39
C ASN A 65 1.24 -0.44 -7.78
N GLN A 66 0.81 -1.66 -8.08
CA GLN A 66 -0.61 -1.94 -8.38
C GLN A 66 -1.51 -1.79 -7.13
N VAL A 67 -1.04 -2.21 -5.94
CA VAL A 67 -1.74 -1.97 -4.66
C VAL A 67 -1.90 -0.48 -4.40
N LYS A 68 -0.84 0.31 -4.61
CA LYS A 68 -0.87 1.76 -4.46
C LYS A 68 -1.95 2.40 -5.35
N ALA A 69 -2.04 1.96 -6.61
CA ALA A 69 -3.06 2.43 -7.53
C ALA A 69 -4.49 2.08 -7.05
N TYR A 70 -4.72 0.83 -6.61
CA TYR A 70 -6.02 0.42 -6.08
C TYR A 70 -6.41 1.12 -4.78
N ALA A 71 -5.44 1.52 -3.97
CA ALA A 71 -5.65 2.32 -2.77
C ALA A 71 -5.95 3.80 -3.07
N GLY A 72 -5.92 4.22 -4.34
CA GLY A 72 -6.16 5.62 -4.74
C GLY A 72 -5.00 6.56 -4.40
N LEU A 73 -3.82 6.01 -4.11
CA LEU A 73 -2.65 6.78 -3.68
C LEU A 73 -1.88 7.43 -4.84
N ASP A 74 -2.32 7.24 -6.08
CA ASP A 74 -1.72 7.87 -7.27
C ASP A 74 -1.89 9.39 -7.28
N TYR A 75 -2.92 9.92 -6.61
CA TYR A 75 -3.13 11.35 -6.45
C TYR A 75 -2.29 11.98 -5.34
N TRP A 76 -1.56 11.16 -4.58
CA TRP A 76 -0.72 11.59 -3.47
C TRP A 76 0.76 11.46 -3.85
N PRO A 77 1.65 12.33 -3.34
CA PRO A 77 3.08 12.24 -3.58
C PRO A 77 3.67 11.05 -2.81
N THR A 78 3.45 9.84 -3.29
CA THR A 78 3.85 8.60 -2.62
C THR A 78 4.71 7.74 -3.55
N ARG A 79 5.64 6.97 -2.97
CA ARG A 79 6.45 5.99 -3.71
C ARG A 79 6.55 4.69 -2.93
N ALA A 80 6.26 3.55 -3.55
CA ALA A 80 6.58 2.25 -2.99
C ALA A 80 8.08 1.95 -3.19
N CYS A 81 8.76 1.45 -2.16
CA CYS A 81 10.18 1.15 -2.23
C CYS A 81 10.51 -0.10 -1.42
N ASP A 82 11.28 -1.01 -2.01
CA ASP A 82 11.93 -2.08 -1.25
C ASP A 82 12.85 -1.45 -0.20
N HIS A 83 12.67 -1.83 1.07
CA HIS A 83 13.46 -1.30 2.19
C HIS A 83 14.96 -1.54 1.98
N HIS A 84 15.34 -2.69 1.40
CA HIS A 84 16.75 -3.04 1.16
C HIS A 84 17.40 -2.22 0.05
N GLN A 85 16.60 -1.60 -0.83
CA GLN A 85 17.07 -0.79 -1.96
C GLN A 85 17.09 0.71 -1.64
N TYR A 86 16.57 1.13 -0.49
CA TYR A 86 16.59 2.51 -0.09
C TYR A 86 18.02 2.96 0.26
N ARG A 87 18.50 4.01 -0.42
CA ARG A 87 19.86 4.55 -0.27
C ARG A 87 19.91 5.93 0.41
N GLY A 88 18.76 6.47 0.84
CA GLY A 88 18.68 7.76 1.52
C GLY A 88 18.97 7.66 3.01
N ASP A 89 19.10 8.81 3.68
CA ASP A 89 19.13 8.86 5.14
C ASP A 89 17.71 8.54 5.67
N PRO A 90 17.55 7.63 6.66
CA PRO A 90 16.28 7.44 7.34
C PRO A 90 15.69 8.74 7.92
N ALA A 91 16.53 9.72 8.28
CA ALA A 91 16.09 11.03 8.75
C ALA A 91 15.40 11.88 7.67
N ASP A 92 15.66 11.59 6.38
CA ASP A 92 15.04 12.28 5.24
C ASP A 92 13.66 11.71 4.88
N VAL A 93 13.25 10.59 5.48
CA VAL A 93 11.93 10.00 5.25
C VAL A 93 10.87 10.87 5.93
N ILE A 94 10.08 11.57 5.12
CA ILE A 94 8.98 12.39 5.64
C ILE A 94 7.88 11.52 6.28
N SER A 95 7.34 12.02 7.38
CA SER A 95 6.16 11.44 8.01
C SER A 95 4.88 11.86 7.28
N VAL A 96 3.79 11.09 7.47
CA VAL A 96 2.45 11.43 6.98
C VAL A 96 2.03 12.81 7.46
N HIS A 97 2.32 13.15 8.72
CA HIS A 97 2.01 14.47 9.28
C HIS A 97 2.71 15.60 8.51
N GLN A 98 4.02 15.47 8.27
CA GLN A 98 4.78 16.47 7.51
C GLN A 98 4.25 16.63 6.08
N MET A 99 3.91 15.52 5.42
CA MET A 99 3.29 15.55 4.08
C MET A 99 1.94 16.29 4.12
N LEU A 100 1.08 16.01 5.10
CA LEU A 100 -0.21 16.68 5.23
C LEU A 100 -0.06 18.18 5.51
N SER A 101 0.91 18.56 6.36
CA SER A 101 1.22 19.98 6.61
C SER A 101 1.65 20.68 5.33
N ALA A 102 2.54 20.07 4.53
CA ALA A 102 2.96 20.63 3.25
C ALA A 102 1.80 20.80 2.26
N LEU A 103 0.89 19.81 2.18
CA LEU A 103 -0.30 19.90 1.31
C LEU A 103 -1.32 20.96 1.77
N ALA A 104 -1.42 21.22 3.07
CA ALA A 104 -2.33 22.21 3.63
C ALA A 104 -1.83 23.65 3.44
N GLU A 105 -0.52 23.87 3.39
CA GLU A 105 0.11 25.18 3.17
C GLU A 105 0.04 25.63 1.70
N GLU A 106 -0.15 24.72 0.72
CA GLU A 106 -0.22 25.00 -0.72
C GLU A 106 -1.54 25.64 -1.19
N GLY A 107 -1.97 26.71 -0.53
CA GLY A 107 -2.90 27.69 -1.08
C GLY A 107 -2.22 28.60 -2.11
N GLY A 108 -1.92 28.12 -3.32
CA GLY A 108 -1.73 29.02 -4.48
C GLY A 108 -0.55 28.82 -5.44
N ASN A 109 0.28 27.77 -5.35
CA ASN A 109 1.27 27.54 -6.41
C ASN A 109 1.58 26.05 -6.61
N LYS A 110 1.15 25.51 -7.75
CA LYS A 110 1.26 24.12 -8.23
C LYS A 110 2.70 23.62 -8.47
N ALA A 111 3.71 24.22 -7.84
CA ALA A 111 5.11 24.12 -8.26
C ALA A 111 6.08 23.59 -7.18
N LEU A 112 5.62 23.13 -6.01
CA LEU A 112 6.51 22.70 -4.92
C LEU A 112 6.43 21.23 -4.50
N VAL A 113 5.68 20.37 -5.20
CA VAL A 113 5.94 18.92 -5.15
C VAL A 113 7.17 18.60 -6.02
N ALA A 114 8.32 19.16 -5.64
CA ALA A 114 9.60 18.68 -6.12
C ALA A 114 9.73 17.20 -5.71
N HIS A 115 10.34 16.37 -6.56
CA HIS A 115 10.56 14.93 -6.33
C HIS A 115 11.25 14.57 -5.00
N SER A 116 11.66 15.54 -4.19
CA SER A 116 12.27 15.41 -2.87
C SER A 116 11.30 15.21 -1.70
N GLN A 117 9.97 15.28 -1.88
CA GLN A 117 9.00 15.12 -0.77
C GLN A 117 7.91 14.06 -1.03
N ASN A 118 8.31 12.89 -1.51
CA ASN A 118 7.39 11.76 -1.61
C ASN A 118 7.36 10.94 -0.31
N LEU A 119 6.17 10.66 0.21
CA LEU A 119 5.99 9.68 1.27
C LEU A 119 6.45 8.30 0.76
N THR A 120 7.48 7.76 1.38
CA THR A 120 8.01 6.45 0.99
C THR A 120 7.28 5.35 1.75
N LEU A 121 6.62 4.46 1.00
CA LEU A 121 5.94 3.27 1.48
C LEU A 121 6.91 2.10 1.35
N PHE A 122 7.52 1.71 2.46
CA PHE A 122 8.47 0.59 2.47
C PHE A 122 7.76 -0.75 2.39
N TYR A 123 8.34 -1.66 1.62
CA TYR A 123 7.95 -3.07 1.59
C TYR A 123 9.17 -3.97 1.64
N GLU A 124 8.97 -5.23 1.99
CA GLU A 124 10.02 -6.25 2.04
C GLU A 124 9.61 -7.43 1.16
N PRO A 125 10.29 -7.67 0.02
CA PRO A 125 9.95 -8.76 -0.90
C PRO A 125 10.15 -10.17 -0.31
N LYS A 126 10.97 -10.29 0.74
CA LYS A 126 11.35 -11.55 1.38
C LYS A 126 11.11 -11.44 2.88
N GLN A 127 9.92 -11.85 3.32
CA GLN A 127 9.59 -12.02 4.75
C GLN A 127 10.12 -13.35 5.29
#